data_AF-A0A9Q0DXV8-F1
#
_entry.id   AF-A0A9Q0DXV8-F1
#
_cell.length_a   1.000
_cell.length_b   1.000
_cell.length_c   1.000
_cell.angle_alpha   90.00
_cell.angle_beta   90.00
_cell.angle_gamma   90.00
#
_symmetry.space_group_name_H-M   'P 1'
#
loop_
_entity.id
_entity.type
_entity.pdbx_description
1 polymer ?
#
loop_
_entity_poly.entity_id
_entity_poly.type
_entity_poly.pdbx_seq_one_letter_code
_entity_poly.pdbx_strand_id
1 'polypeptide(L)' 'VNPENVDLSTVSVTSLTFPAQETDCSQMDPSMQGQTCPLKENGKRMQCTTTVSSTTQDGDVQGFEFSCHAEIKEASL' A
#
# COMPACT_ATOMS: atom_id res chain seq x y z
N VAL A 1 -11.27 -11.64 28.30
CA VAL A 1 -11.38 -12.04 26.88
C VAL A 1 -10.02 -12.56 26.48
N ASN A 2 -9.89 -13.87 26.20
CA ASN A 2 -8.59 -14.51 25.97
C ASN A 2 -8.12 -14.18 24.54
N PRO A 3 -6.92 -13.60 24.32
CA PRO A 3 -6.47 -13.12 23.00
C PRO A 3 -5.98 -14.25 22.07
N GLU A 4 -6.05 -15.51 22.50
CA GLU A 4 -5.39 -16.65 21.84
C GLU A 4 -6.28 -17.43 20.85
N ASN A 5 -7.45 -16.92 20.48
CA ASN A 5 -8.35 -17.63 19.56
C ASN A 5 -8.75 -16.78 18.36
N VAL A 6 -7.77 -16.12 17.74
CA VAL A 6 -7.95 -15.60 16.38
C VAL A 6 -7.91 -16.80 15.44
N ASP A 7 -9.10 -17.22 14.99
CA ASP A 7 -9.23 -18.29 14.01
C ASP A 7 -8.65 -17.83 12.67
N LEU A 8 -7.38 -18.18 12.42
CA LEU A 8 -6.64 -17.84 11.21
C LEU A 8 -7.27 -18.45 9.94
N SER A 9 -8.21 -19.40 10.06
CA SER A 9 -8.96 -19.92 8.91
C SER A 9 -9.90 -18.90 8.29
N THR A 10 -10.19 -17.81 9.00
CA THR A 10 -11.02 -16.70 8.53
C THR A 10 -10.21 -15.54 7.92
N VAL A 11 -8.89 -15.68 7.77
CA VAL A 11 -8.02 -14.61 7.24
C VAL A 11 -7.86 -14.73 5.72
N SER A 12 -8.24 -13.67 5.00
CA SER A 12 -7.96 -13.51 3.56
C SER A 12 -6.74 -12.65 3.33
N VAL A 13 -5.83 -13.12 2.49
CA VAL A 13 -4.63 -12.38 2.08
C VAL A 13 -4.77 -11.96 0.62
N THR A 14 -4.65 -10.65 0.37
CA THR A 14 -4.67 -10.07 -0.97
C THR A 14 -3.37 -9.35 -1.22
N SER A 15 -2.74 -9.62 -2.37
CA SER A 15 -1.54 -8.91 -2.81
C SER A 15 -1.84 -8.09 -4.06
N LEU A 16 -1.41 -6.84 -4.07
CA LEU A 16 -1.58 -5.89 -5.18
C LEU A 16 -0.22 -5.27 -5.51
N THR A 17 0.19 -5.40 -6.76
CA THR A 17 1.36 -4.71 -7.30
C THR A 17 0.91 -3.60 -8.23
N PHE A 18 1.42 -2.39 -8.02
CA PHE A 18 1.04 -1.20 -8.77
C PHE A 18 2.21 -0.21 -8.90
N PRO A 19 2.22 0.60 -9.97
CA PRO A 19 3.17 1.70 -10.09
C PRO A 19 2.77 2.86 -9.16
N ALA A 20 3.73 3.42 -8.44
CA ALA A 20 3.60 4.64 -7.66
C ALA A 20 4.48 5.74 -8.27
N GLN A 21 4.00 6.98 -8.25
CA GLN A 21 4.73 8.16 -8.71
C GLN A 21 4.75 9.23 -7.63
N GLU A 22 5.88 9.93 -7.50
CA GLU A 22 6.04 11.07 -6.58
C GLU A 22 4.93 12.13 -6.77
N THR A 23 4.42 12.67 -5.68
CA THR A 23 3.38 13.70 -5.65
C THR A 23 3.96 15.07 -5.31
N ASP A 24 3.22 16.14 -5.62
CA ASP A 24 3.62 17.51 -5.25
C ASP A 24 3.38 17.85 -3.77
N CYS A 25 2.61 17.02 -3.05
CA CYS A 25 2.37 17.17 -1.63
C CYS A 25 3.62 16.84 -0.79
N SER A 26 3.88 17.66 0.24
CA SER A 26 4.84 17.32 1.28
C SER A 26 4.27 16.29 2.25
N GLN A 27 5.10 15.32 2.66
CA GLN A 27 4.73 14.12 3.42
C GLN A 27 4.20 14.36 4.86
N MET A 28 4.04 15.61 5.31
CA MET A 28 3.92 15.99 6.72
C MET A 28 2.85 17.06 6.99
N ASP A 29 1.70 16.97 6.34
CA ASP A 29 0.54 17.76 6.75
C ASP A 29 -0.63 16.83 7.13
N PRO A 30 -0.95 16.70 8.44
CA PRO A 30 -2.10 15.93 8.90
C PRO A 30 -3.43 16.44 8.34
N SER A 31 -3.52 17.70 7.90
CA SER A 31 -4.71 18.27 7.27
C SER A 31 -4.97 17.73 5.85
N MET A 32 -3.99 17.02 5.27
CA MET A 32 -4.07 16.40 3.95
C MET A 32 -4.65 14.97 4.00
N GLN A 33 -5.03 14.45 5.18
CA GLN A 33 -5.68 13.14 5.27
C GLN A 33 -6.96 13.10 4.42
N GLY A 34 -7.00 12.21 3.43
CA GLY A 34 -8.13 12.05 2.51
C GLY A 34 -8.15 13.01 1.32
N GLN A 35 -7.19 13.92 1.20
CA GLN A 35 -7.08 14.81 0.03
C GLN A 35 -6.30 14.13 -1.10
N THR A 36 -6.73 14.39 -2.35
CA THR A 36 -6.02 13.89 -3.53
C THR A 36 -4.81 14.76 -3.81
N CYS A 37 -3.63 14.16 -3.78
CA CYS A 37 -2.36 14.82 -4.10
C CYS A 37 -2.05 14.70 -5.59
N PRO A 38 -1.84 15.82 -6.32
CA PRO A 38 -1.42 15.78 -7.71
C PRO A 38 -0.09 15.03 -7.88
N LEU A 39 0.03 14.30 -8.99
CA LEU A 39 1.28 13.68 -9.38
C LEU A 39 2.27 14.74 -9.87
N LYS A 40 3.50 14.67 -9.38
CA LYS A 40 4.58 15.56 -9.80
C LYS A 40 4.98 15.27 -11.23
N GLU A 41 5.12 16.29 -12.05
CA GLU A 41 5.63 16.16 -13.41
C GLU A 41 7.06 15.59 -13.38
N ASN A 42 7.31 14.52 -14.13
CA ASN A 42 8.58 13.77 -14.12
C ASN A 42 8.99 13.24 -12.73
N GLY A 43 8.02 13.07 -11.82
CA GLY A 43 8.24 12.47 -10.51
C GLY A 43 8.84 11.07 -10.62
N LYS A 44 9.66 10.70 -9.63
CA LYS A 44 10.24 9.35 -9.58
C LYS A 44 9.12 8.31 -9.55
N ARG A 45 9.31 7.23 -10.31
CA ARG A 45 8.38 6.09 -10.34
C ARG A 45 8.99 4.88 -9.64
N MET A 46 8.13 4.16 -8.94
CA MET A 46 8.49 2.95 -8.20
C MET A 46 7.42 1.90 -8.45
N GLN A 47 7.82 0.64 -8.45
CA GLN A 47 6.88 -0.46 -8.41
C GLN A 47 6.68 -0.88 -6.96
N CYS A 48 5.46 -0.76 -6.47
CA CYS A 48 5.09 -1.06 -5.10
C CYS A 48 4.22 -2.30 -5.04
N THR A 49 4.43 -3.12 -4.03
CA THR A 49 3.60 -4.28 -3.71
C THR A 49 3.08 -4.10 -2.30
N THR A 50 1.76 -4.22 -2.16
CA THR A 50 1.10 -4.30 -0.85
C THR A 50 0.48 -5.67 -0.67
N THR A 51 0.66 -6.22 0.52
CA THR A 51 -0.01 -7.45 0.94
C THR A 51 -0.86 -7.10 2.15
N VAL A 52 -2.17 -7.26 2.02
CA VAL A 52 -3.13 -6.99 3.08
C VAL A 52 -3.73 -8.30 3.53
N SER A 53 -3.70 -8.53 4.85
CA SER A 53 -4.41 -9.62 5.50
C SER A 53 -5.62 -9.05 6.25
N SER A 54 -6.80 -9.62 6.02
CA SER A 54 -8.07 -9.16 6.58
C SER A 54 -8.91 -10.32 7.09
N THR A 55 -9.74 -10.11 8.11
CA THR A 55 -10.73 -11.11 8.52
C THR A 55 -11.92 -11.09 7.57
N THR A 56 -12.40 -12.27 7.20
CA THR A 56 -13.55 -12.46 6.29
C THR A 56 -14.89 -12.08 6.91
N GLN A 57 -14.98 -11.97 8.25
CA GLN A 57 -16.22 -11.64 8.94
C GLN A 57 -16.52 -10.14 8.96
N ASP A 58 -15.51 -9.28 9.14
CA ASP A 58 -15.71 -7.85 9.36
C ASP A 58 -14.88 -6.95 8.42
N GLY A 59 -13.98 -7.54 7.62
CA GLY A 59 -13.05 -6.79 6.78
C GLY A 59 -11.93 -6.10 7.56
N ASP A 60 -11.80 -6.41 8.86
CA ASP A 60 -10.79 -5.83 9.73
C ASP A 60 -9.39 -6.24 9.28
N VAL A 61 -8.56 -5.25 8.99
CA VAL A 61 -7.17 -5.43 8.58
C VAL A 61 -6.36 -5.94 9.78
N GLN A 62 -5.84 -7.16 9.67
CA GLN A 62 -5.03 -7.81 10.70
C GLN A 62 -3.55 -7.47 10.54
N GLY A 63 -3.12 -7.21 9.31
CA GLY A 63 -1.74 -6.93 8.99
C GLY A 63 -1.60 -6.43 7.57
N PHE A 64 -0.64 -5.53 7.39
CA PHE A 64 -0.28 -4.98 6.09
C PHE A 64 1.24 -5.03 5.93
N GLU A 65 1.69 -5.48 4.77
CA GLU A 65 3.07 -5.35 4.33
C GLU A 65 3.10 -4.44 3.10
N PHE A 66 4.12 -3.59 3.03
CA PHE A 66 4.30 -2.65 1.93
C PHE A 66 5.77 -2.60 1.55
N SER A 67 6.07 -2.84 0.28
CA SER A 67 7.43 -2.76 -0.27
C SER A 67 7.40 -2.01 -1.60
N CYS A 68 8.40 -1.17 -1.84
CA CYS A 68 8.58 -0.48 -3.13
C CYS A 68 10.02 -0.65 -3.60
N HIS A 69 10.16 -0.95 -4.88
CA HIS A 69 11.46 -1.03 -5.55
C HIS A 69 11.49 0.02 -6.67
N ALA A 70 12.68 0.57 -6.93
CA ALA A 70 12.85 1.51 -8.04
C ALA A 70 12.41 0.84 -9.34
N GLU A 71 11.53 1.48 -10.10
CA GLU A 71 11.12 0.98 -11.40
C GLU A 71 12.32 1.14 -12.35
N ILE A 72 13.05 0.06 -12.62
CA ILE A 72 14.10 0.07 -13.63
C ILE A 72 13.40 0.21 -14.96
N LYS A 73 13.41 1.41 -15.54
CA LYS A 73 13.11 1.57 -16.96
C LYS A 73 14.20 0.80 -17.70
N GLU A 74 13.87 -0.37 -18.23
CA GLU A 74 14.72 -0.97 -19.26
C GLU A 74 14.89 0.09 -20.35
N ALA A 75 16.14 0.41 -20.67
CA ALA A 75 16.46 1.32 -21.75
C ALA A 75 15.82 0.73 -23.01
N SER A 76 14.80 1.39 -23.53
CA SER A 76 14.27 1.07 -24.85
C SER A 76 15.40 1.32 -25.84
N LEU A 77 15.97 0.24 -26.37
CA LEU A 77 16.95 0.23 -27.46
C LEU A 77 16.36 0.87 -28.72
#